data_AF-A0A523N8P2-F1
#
_entry.id   AF-A0A523N8P2-F1
#
_cell.length_a   1.000
_cell.length_b   1.000
_cell.length_c   1.000
_cell.angle_alpha   90.00
_cell.angle_beta   90.00
_cell.angle_gamma   90.00
#
_symmetry.space_group_name_H-M   'P 1'
#
loop_
_entity.id
_entity.type
_entity.pdbx_description
1 polymer ?
#
loop_
_entity_poly.entity_id
_entity_poly.type
_entity_poly.pdbx_seq_one_letter_code
_entity_poly.pdbx_strand_id
1 'polypeptide(L)'
;MSHVEEGTLHAMLDGELTGEEVAAVKAHLDQCARCRALLDEVKEFVAEADTLIVALDEHTAPAEEGGQAGGRAVGRYGGNVRPWYRRPQFLATAATLTLAIGAGYIGLALRDQGMLTDQPELLSEADAPVVGHRDSGAAGAVGQLRGDLGKERAAKDELAAAGEARKRAEPSVAALELEEEQPAPADLAAPADDDDGLAGGRIANEGNVPALAAPAAPAAPAGVADADEAMSRLGASIKLIAGRRPVRIEQEPAPTLEGVTATGGLVRVVYQDEEDREFVLEQVKVSFDNDAADDKRNRAAEPQKAAAAFAERETFLRITPNDTVISAETDSTVRIRWIDADGILLALIGVDEEFLREMMGRIR
;
A
#
# COMPACT_ATOMS: atom_id res chain seq x y z
N MET A 1 21.29 -13.90 -31.27
CA MET A 1 19.91 -13.89 -31.80
C MET A 1 19.07 -13.03 -30.87
N SER A 2 18.17 -12.22 -31.41
CA SER A 2 17.21 -11.45 -30.59
C SER A 2 16.32 -12.42 -29.80
N HIS A 3 16.00 -12.07 -28.56
CA HIS A 3 15.02 -12.81 -27.76
C HIS A 3 13.61 -12.64 -28.37
N VAL A 4 12.70 -13.55 -28.06
CA VAL A 4 11.27 -13.40 -28.40
C VAL A 4 10.69 -12.24 -27.59
N GLU A 5 9.95 -11.36 -28.24
CA GLU A 5 9.23 -10.27 -27.58
C GLU A 5 8.14 -10.83 -26.66
N GLU A 6 7.96 -10.22 -25.49
CA GLU A 6 6.99 -10.64 -24.48
C GLU A 6 5.56 -10.71 -25.05
N GLY A 7 5.16 -9.72 -25.84
CA GLY A 7 3.83 -9.70 -26.49
C GLY A 7 3.59 -10.89 -27.43
N THR A 8 4.63 -11.45 -28.04
CA THR A 8 4.52 -12.66 -28.87
C THR A 8 4.32 -13.91 -28.01
N LEU A 9 4.88 -13.96 -26.79
CA LEU A 9 4.62 -15.06 -25.86
C LEU A 9 3.17 -15.03 -25.35
N HIS A 10 2.62 -13.85 -25.07
CA HIS A 10 1.19 -13.70 -24.73
C HIS A 10 0.29 -14.13 -25.88
N ALA A 11 0.51 -13.60 -27.09
CA ALA A 11 -0.26 -14.01 -28.28
C ALA A 11 -0.18 -15.53 -28.55
N MET A 12 0.94 -16.18 -28.21
CA MET A 12 1.08 -17.64 -28.30
C MET A 12 0.17 -18.36 -27.28
N LEU A 13 0.08 -17.84 -26.05
CA LEU A 13 -0.75 -18.41 -24.98
C LEU A 13 -2.24 -18.17 -25.22
N ASP A 14 -2.60 -17.01 -25.76
CA ASP A 14 -3.97 -16.64 -26.11
C ASP A 14 -4.47 -17.37 -27.38
N GLY A 15 -3.57 -18.07 -28.10
CA GLY A 15 -3.89 -18.79 -29.33
C GLY A 15 -4.08 -17.88 -30.54
N GLU A 16 -3.58 -16.64 -30.48
CA GLU A 16 -3.70 -15.63 -31.54
C GLU A 16 -2.64 -15.80 -32.65
N LEU A 17 -1.53 -16.50 -32.36
CA LEU A 17 -0.50 -16.78 -33.36
C LEU A 17 -0.94 -17.83 -34.38
N THR A 18 -0.52 -17.64 -35.64
CA THR A 18 -0.68 -18.66 -36.69
C THR A 18 0.17 -19.90 -36.40
N GLY A 19 -0.18 -21.04 -37.00
CA GLY A 19 0.55 -22.29 -36.79
C GLY A 19 2.05 -22.21 -37.17
N GLU A 20 2.40 -21.41 -38.17
CA GLU A 20 3.80 -21.19 -38.57
C GLU A 20 4.57 -20.35 -37.53
N GLU A 21 3.95 -19.30 -37.01
CA GLU A 21 4.53 -18.46 -35.95
C GLU A 21 4.73 -19.24 -34.66
N VAL A 22 3.74 -20.04 -34.25
CA VAL A 22 3.86 -20.92 -33.08
C VAL A 22 5.03 -21.90 -33.24
N ALA A 23 5.21 -22.48 -34.44
CA ALA A 23 6.33 -23.38 -34.71
C ALA A 23 7.69 -22.66 -34.62
N ALA A 24 7.79 -21.44 -35.13
CA ALA A 24 9.00 -20.63 -35.05
C ALA A 24 9.35 -20.24 -33.61
N VAL A 25 8.36 -19.80 -32.82
CA VAL A 25 8.56 -19.45 -31.40
C VAL A 25 8.96 -20.69 -30.60
N LYS A 26 8.31 -21.84 -30.80
CA LYS A 26 8.68 -23.10 -30.15
C LYS A 26 10.11 -23.52 -30.46
N ALA A 27 10.52 -23.45 -31.73
CA ALA A 27 11.90 -23.75 -32.13
C ALA A 27 12.94 -22.84 -31.45
N HIS A 28 12.59 -21.56 -31.20
CA HIS A 28 13.43 -20.64 -30.44
C HIS A 28 13.49 -21.01 -28.95
N LEU A 29 12.35 -21.33 -28.34
CA LEU A 29 12.26 -21.73 -26.93
C LEU A 29 13.10 -22.98 -26.64
N ASP A 30 13.15 -23.94 -27.57
CA ASP A 30 14.00 -25.13 -27.44
C ASP A 30 15.50 -24.77 -27.34
N GLN A 31 15.92 -23.65 -27.94
CA GLN A 31 17.31 -23.22 -28.01
C GLN A 31 17.67 -22.15 -26.98
N CYS A 32 16.70 -21.39 -26.47
CA CYS A 32 16.94 -20.24 -25.59
C CYS A 32 16.36 -20.46 -24.18
N ALA A 33 17.23 -20.80 -23.22
CA ALA A 33 16.83 -21.01 -21.81
C ALA A 33 16.17 -19.77 -21.18
N ARG A 34 16.60 -18.56 -21.54
CA ARG A 34 16.03 -17.31 -21.03
C ARG A 34 14.58 -17.12 -21.48
N CYS A 35 14.29 -17.35 -22.77
CA CYS A 35 12.92 -17.24 -23.26
C CYS A 35 12.00 -18.33 -22.69
N ARG A 36 12.55 -19.50 -22.34
CA ARG A 36 11.80 -20.52 -21.59
C ARG A 36 11.45 -20.06 -20.18
N ALA A 37 12.41 -19.52 -19.43
CA ALA A 37 12.15 -18.96 -18.11
C ALA A 37 11.07 -17.87 -18.17
N LEU A 38 11.16 -16.95 -19.14
CA LEU A 38 10.13 -15.92 -19.34
C LEU A 38 8.75 -16.51 -19.66
N LEU A 39 8.68 -17.56 -20.50
CA LEU A 39 7.41 -18.24 -20.77
C LEU A 39 6.83 -18.92 -19.53
N ASP A 40 7.67 -19.48 -18.67
CA ASP A 40 7.23 -20.12 -17.42
C ASP A 40 6.70 -19.07 -16.43
N GLU A 41 7.36 -17.91 -16.30
CA GLU A 41 6.89 -16.76 -15.51
C GLU A 41 5.51 -16.26 -16.00
N VAL A 42 5.34 -16.08 -17.31
CA VAL A 42 4.05 -15.64 -17.87
C VAL A 42 2.94 -16.67 -17.62
N LYS A 43 3.23 -17.97 -17.69
CA LYS A 43 2.25 -19.02 -17.39
C LYS A 43 1.83 -19.04 -15.93
N GLU A 44 2.78 -18.82 -15.02
CA GLU A 44 2.51 -18.72 -13.58
C GLU A 44 1.57 -17.55 -13.30
N PHE A 45 1.84 -16.39 -13.91
CA PHE A 45 0.98 -15.22 -13.81
C PHE A 45 -0.45 -15.47 -14.32
N VAL A 46 -0.59 -16.13 -15.48
CA VAL A 46 -1.92 -16.49 -16.02
C VAL A 46 -2.67 -17.45 -15.08
N ALA A 47 -1.99 -18.44 -14.50
CA ALA A 47 -2.61 -19.37 -13.56
C ALA A 47 -3.06 -18.69 -12.26
N GLU A 48 -2.29 -17.72 -11.76
CA GLU A 48 -2.68 -16.90 -10.61
C GLU A 48 -3.90 -16.03 -10.94
N ALA A 49 -3.91 -15.38 -12.11
CA ALA A 49 -5.04 -14.59 -12.56
C ALA A 49 -6.33 -15.43 -12.69
N ASP A 50 -6.26 -16.64 -13.26
CA ASP A 50 -7.40 -17.56 -13.33
C ASP A 50 -7.92 -17.93 -11.93
N THR A 51 -7.01 -18.15 -10.98
CA THR A 51 -7.37 -18.44 -9.58
C THR A 51 -8.12 -17.27 -8.94
N LEU A 52 -7.68 -16.04 -9.18
CA LEU A 52 -8.35 -14.83 -8.69
C LEU A 52 -9.73 -14.64 -9.32
N ILE A 53 -9.90 -14.95 -10.61
CA ILE A 53 -11.19 -14.86 -11.30
C ILE A 53 -12.18 -15.86 -10.70
N VAL A 54 -11.77 -17.11 -10.46
CA VAL A 54 -12.62 -18.12 -9.82
C VAL A 54 -13.02 -17.69 -8.41
N ALA A 55 -12.08 -17.14 -7.64
CA ALA A 55 -12.37 -16.64 -6.29
C ALA A 55 -13.37 -15.47 -6.29
N LEU A 56 -13.33 -14.60 -7.31
CA LEU A 56 -14.30 -13.52 -7.48
C LEU A 56 -15.69 -14.04 -7.88
N ASP A 57 -15.75 -15.04 -8.76
CA ASP A 57 -17.03 -15.65 -9.19
C ASP A 57 -17.76 -16.31 -8.01
N GLU A 58 -17.05 -17.01 -7.11
CA GLU A 58 -17.64 -17.62 -5.91
C GLU A 58 -18.32 -16.61 -4.98
N HIS A 59 -17.85 -15.36 -4.94
CA HIS A 59 -18.41 -14.31 -4.09
C HIS A 59 -19.60 -13.57 -4.72
N THR A 60 -19.89 -13.76 -6.01
CA THR A 60 -20.95 -13.01 -6.70
C THR A 60 -22.29 -13.73 -6.78
N ALA A 61 -22.40 -14.97 -6.28
CA ALA A 61 -23.67 -15.67 -6.16
C ALA A 61 -24.27 -15.49 -4.76
N PRO A 62 -25.15 -14.50 -4.51
CA PRO A 62 -25.99 -14.54 -3.33
C PRO A 62 -26.86 -15.80 -3.43
N ALA A 63 -26.78 -16.65 -2.41
CA ALA A 63 -27.58 -17.84 -2.28
C ALA A 63 -29.09 -17.47 -2.31
N GLU A 64 -29.72 -17.57 -3.48
CA GLU A 64 -31.17 -17.63 -3.65
C GLU A 64 -31.68 -19.04 -3.22
N GLU A 65 -31.16 -19.59 -2.14
CA GLU A 65 -31.64 -20.85 -1.54
C GLU A 65 -32.54 -20.51 -0.35
N GLY A 66 -33.84 -20.36 -0.62
CA GLY A 66 -34.82 -20.25 0.47
C GLY A 66 -36.21 -19.82 0.05
N GLY A 67 -36.86 -20.52 -0.88
CA GLY A 67 -38.18 -20.08 -1.35
C GLY A 67 -39.12 -21.12 -1.93
N GLN A 68 -39.00 -22.41 -1.59
CA GLN A 68 -39.98 -23.40 -2.08
C GLN A 68 -40.29 -24.52 -1.09
N ALA A 69 -41.05 -24.21 -0.04
CA ALA A 69 -42.09 -25.11 0.52
C ALA A 69 -42.81 -24.46 1.70
N GLY A 70 -44.15 -24.34 1.61
CA GLY A 70 -45.04 -24.19 2.77
C GLY A 70 -45.82 -22.88 2.81
N GLY A 71 -47.00 -22.87 2.20
CA GLY A 71 -47.85 -21.69 2.13
C GLY A 71 -48.41 -21.22 3.47
N ARG A 72 -48.53 -19.90 3.61
CA ARG A 72 -49.73 -19.26 4.16
C ARG A 72 -49.83 -17.84 3.59
N ALA A 73 -50.93 -17.58 2.90
CA ALA A 73 -51.24 -16.29 2.32
C ALA A 73 -51.37 -15.20 3.41
N VAL A 74 -50.36 -14.35 3.56
CA VAL A 74 -50.47 -13.06 4.26
C VAL A 74 -49.49 -12.07 3.64
N GLY A 75 -49.98 -10.90 3.22
CA GLY A 75 -49.17 -9.69 3.08
C GLY A 75 -48.49 -9.46 1.73
N ARG A 76 -49.26 -8.97 0.76
CA ARG A 76 -48.79 -8.38 -0.50
C ARG A 76 -47.96 -7.11 -0.21
N TYR A 77 -46.68 -7.24 0.14
CA TYR A 77 -45.72 -6.13 0.05
C TYR A 77 -45.07 -6.17 -1.33
N GLY A 78 -45.61 -5.34 -2.24
CA GLY A 78 -44.99 -5.04 -3.51
C GLY A 78 -43.71 -4.22 -3.30
N GLY A 79 -42.62 -4.91 -2.97
CA GLY A 79 -41.28 -4.35 -3.08
C GLY A 79 -40.93 -4.22 -4.55
N ASN A 80 -41.02 -3.00 -5.08
CA ASN A 80 -40.46 -2.65 -6.38
C ASN A 80 -38.97 -3.02 -6.38
N VAL A 81 -38.63 -4.19 -6.92
CA VAL A 81 -37.27 -4.55 -7.31
C VAL A 81 -36.92 -3.59 -8.44
N ARG A 82 -36.40 -2.42 -8.08
CA ARG A 82 -35.98 -1.43 -9.06
C ARG A 82 -34.85 -2.08 -9.85
N PRO A 83 -34.99 -2.23 -11.18
CA PRO A 83 -33.94 -2.82 -11.97
C PRO A 83 -32.64 -2.03 -11.80
N TRP A 84 -31.60 -2.72 -11.33
CA TRP A 84 -30.29 -2.15 -11.02
C TRP A 84 -29.65 -1.41 -12.21
N TYR A 85 -30.03 -1.78 -13.44
CA TYR A 85 -29.64 -1.12 -14.70
C TYR A 85 -30.22 0.29 -14.89
N ARG A 86 -31.07 0.81 -13.99
CA ARG A 86 -31.60 2.19 -14.06
C ARG A 86 -30.86 3.21 -13.21
N ARG A 87 -29.74 2.87 -12.56
CA ARG A 87 -28.89 3.89 -11.93
C ARG A 87 -28.11 4.64 -13.02
N PRO A 88 -28.36 5.94 -13.25
CA PRO A 88 -27.73 6.71 -14.34
C PRO A 88 -26.21 6.81 -14.20
N GLN A 89 -25.67 6.55 -13.00
CA GLN A 89 -24.24 6.52 -12.73
C GLN A 89 -23.50 5.41 -13.51
N PHE A 90 -24.10 4.23 -13.70
CA PHE A 90 -23.47 3.14 -14.47
C PHE A 90 -23.46 3.42 -15.98
N LEU A 91 -24.48 4.14 -16.49
CA LEU A 91 -24.50 4.55 -17.90
C LEU A 91 -23.44 5.62 -18.20
N ALA A 92 -23.17 6.52 -17.24
CA ALA A 92 -22.13 7.53 -17.40
C ALA A 92 -20.73 6.91 -17.45
N THR A 93 -20.45 5.89 -16.62
CA THR A 93 -19.14 5.20 -16.60
C THR A 93 -18.91 4.35 -17.84
N ALA A 94 -19.92 3.63 -18.31
CA ALA A 94 -19.81 2.86 -19.55
C ALA A 94 -19.57 3.76 -20.77
N ALA A 95 -20.22 4.93 -20.80
CA ALA A 95 -20.03 5.90 -21.88
C ALA A 95 -18.61 6.50 -21.88
N THR A 96 -18.05 6.86 -20.72
CA THR A 96 -16.68 7.39 -20.65
C THR A 96 -15.64 6.35 -21.03
N LEU A 97 -15.81 5.08 -20.61
CA LEU A 97 -14.90 4.00 -20.98
C LEU A 97 -14.92 3.75 -22.50
N THR A 98 -16.12 3.71 -23.10
CA THR A 98 -16.28 3.51 -24.54
C THR A 98 -15.66 4.66 -25.35
N LEU A 99 -15.80 5.90 -24.86
CA LEU A 99 -15.24 7.08 -25.52
C LEU A 99 -13.71 7.12 -25.41
N ALA A 100 -13.14 6.73 -24.26
CA ALA A 100 -11.70 6.62 -24.08
C ALA A 100 -11.08 5.55 -24.99
N ILE A 101 -11.70 4.37 -25.08
CA ILE A 101 -11.25 3.28 -25.96
C ILE A 101 -11.38 3.70 -27.43
N GLY A 102 -12.51 4.32 -27.82
CA GLY A 102 -12.72 4.82 -29.18
C GLY A 102 -11.71 5.90 -29.58
N ALA A 103 -11.39 6.82 -28.67
CA ALA A 103 -10.38 7.85 -28.91
C ALA A 103 -8.97 7.26 -29.09
N GLY A 104 -8.62 6.23 -28.30
CA GLY A 104 -7.36 5.50 -28.46
C GLY A 104 -7.24 4.81 -29.83
N TYR A 105 -8.31 4.15 -30.29
CA TYR A 105 -8.32 3.45 -31.58
C TYR A 105 -8.19 4.42 -32.76
N ILE A 106 -8.84 5.59 -32.69
CA ILE A 106 -8.71 6.65 -33.71
C ILE A 106 -7.29 7.24 -33.69
N GLY A 107 -6.69 7.44 -32.51
CA GLY A 107 -5.31 7.91 -32.39
C GLY A 107 -4.30 6.95 -33.04
N LEU A 108 -4.47 5.65 -32.83
CA LEU A 108 -3.66 4.60 -33.47
C LEU A 108 -3.84 4.59 -35.01
N ALA A 109 -5.08 4.68 -35.49
CA ALA A 109 -5.36 4.72 -36.94
C ALA A 109 -4.78 5.99 -37.61
N LEU A 110 -4.80 7.14 -36.93
CA LEU A 110 -4.22 8.39 -37.44
C LEU A 110 -2.68 8.37 -37.41
N ARG A 111 -2.07 7.64 -36.47
CA ARG A 111 -0.62 7.42 -36.41
C ARG A 111 -0.16 6.53 -37.57
N ASP A 112 -0.91 5.47 -37.87
CA ASP A 112 -0.59 4.54 -38.97
C ASP A 112 -0.74 5.20 -40.36
N GLN A 113 -1.62 6.21 -40.48
CA GLN A 113 -1.76 7.03 -41.69
C GLN A 113 -0.70 8.14 -41.82
N GLY A 114 0.25 8.25 -40.89
CA GLY A 114 1.31 9.25 -40.94
C GLY A 114 0.84 10.71 -40.78
N MET A 115 -0.38 10.94 -40.29
CA MET A 115 -0.94 12.29 -40.11
C MET A 115 -0.51 12.95 -38.80
N LEU A 116 -0.06 12.19 -37.81
CA LEU A 116 0.63 12.72 -36.64
C LEU A 116 2.14 12.60 -36.85
N THR A 117 2.73 13.59 -37.50
CA THR A 117 4.18 13.79 -37.46
C THR A 117 4.56 14.23 -36.05
N ASP A 118 5.43 13.49 -35.38
CA ASP A 118 6.09 13.90 -34.15
C ASP A 118 6.73 15.29 -34.38
N GLN A 119 6.14 16.34 -33.80
CA GLN A 119 6.71 17.69 -33.78
C GLN A 119 7.12 18.03 -32.34
N PRO A 120 8.27 17.52 -31.84
CA PRO A 120 8.75 17.82 -30.49
C PRO A 120 9.59 19.11 -30.40
N GLU A 121 9.38 20.12 -31.26
CA GLU A 121 10.35 21.22 -31.42
C GLU A 121 9.76 22.66 -31.30
N LEU A 122 8.71 22.88 -30.52
CA LEU A 122 8.14 24.24 -30.35
C LEU A 122 7.76 24.66 -28.92
N LEU A 123 8.46 24.16 -27.89
CA LEU A 123 8.37 24.71 -26.53
C LEU A 123 9.75 24.93 -25.88
N SER A 124 10.67 25.57 -26.61
CA SER A 124 11.91 26.09 -26.02
C SER A 124 12.33 27.42 -26.65
N GLU A 125 11.47 28.44 -26.58
CA GLU A 125 11.95 29.82 -26.70
C GLU A 125 11.00 30.77 -25.95
N ALA A 126 11.30 31.01 -24.68
CA ALA A 126 10.75 32.13 -23.92
C ALA A 126 11.93 32.97 -23.40
N ASP A 127 11.98 34.20 -23.90
CA ASP A 127 12.93 35.27 -23.68
C ASP A 127 13.47 35.42 -22.24
N ALA A 128 14.79 35.58 -22.14
CA ALA A 128 15.44 36.28 -21.05
C ALA A 128 16.13 37.55 -21.61
N PRO A 129 16.03 38.71 -20.94
CA PRO A 129 16.54 39.96 -21.49
C PRO A 129 18.08 40.04 -21.47
N VAL A 130 18.57 40.53 -22.60
CA VAL A 130 19.96 40.89 -22.91
C VAL A 130 20.53 41.90 -21.90
N VAL A 131 21.58 41.50 -21.19
CA VAL A 131 22.59 42.41 -20.61
C VAL A 131 23.92 42.09 -21.27
N GLY A 132 24.48 43.08 -21.96
CA GLY A 132 25.59 42.90 -22.88
C GLY A 132 26.96 42.71 -22.24
N HIS A 133 27.80 41.96 -22.93
CA HIS A 133 29.23 42.24 -22.97
C HIS A 133 29.80 41.81 -24.33
N ARG A 134 30.36 42.78 -25.05
CA ARG A 134 31.29 42.55 -26.16
C ARG A 134 32.63 42.12 -25.54
N ASP A 135 33.25 41.07 -26.04
CA ASP A 135 34.45 41.19 -26.86
C ASP A 135 35.06 39.82 -27.23
N SER A 136 35.48 39.74 -28.49
CA SER A 136 36.63 38.97 -29.00
C SER A 136 36.54 37.45 -29.23
N GLY A 137 36.86 37.06 -30.46
CA GLY A 137 37.77 35.93 -30.69
C GLY A 137 37.19 34.75 -31.46
N ALA A 138 37.32 34.80 -32.78
CA ALA A 138 37.15 33.66 -33.67
C ALA A 138 38.24 32.59 -33.47
N ALA A 139 37.89 31.37 -33.88
CA ALA A 139 38.73 30.19 -34.17
C ALA A 139 38.91 29.15 -33.04
N GLY A 140 38.19 28.03 -33.19
CA GLY A 140 38.65 26.70 -32.74
C GLY A 140 37.68 25.94 -31.83
N ALA A 141 36.72 25.21 -32.40
CA ALA A 141 35.98 24.17 -31.66
C ALA A 141 35.38 23.10 -32.60
N VAL A 142 36.24 22.23 -33.16
CA VAL A 142 35.83 20.93 -33.76
C VAL A 142 36.58 19.78 -33.06
N GLY A 143 36.96 19.95 -31.79
CA GLY A 143 37.86 19.02 -31.08
C GLY A 143 37.26 18.26 -29.88
N GLN A 144 36.02 18.53 -29.45
CA GLN A 144 35.63 18.25 -28.07
C GLN A 144 34.40 17.33 -27.90
N LEU A 145 34.10 16.49 -28.90
CA LEU A 145 33.06 15.46 -28.82
C LEU A 145 33.58 14.01 -28.93
N ARG A 146 34.91 13.81 -28.93
CA ARG A 146 35.54 12.48 -28.99
C ARG A 146 36.11 11.99 -27.65
N GLY A 147 36.00 12.80 -26.60
CA GLY A 147 36.57 12.51 -25.27
C GLY A 147 35.67 11.69 -24.34
N ASP A 148 34.35 11.76 -24.49
CA ASP A 148 33.44 11.19 -23.49
C ASP A 148 33.04 9.72 -23.74
N LEU A 149 33.14 9.23 -24.99
CA LEU A 149 32.87 7.81 -25.29
C LEU A 149 34.00 6.84 -24.87
N GLY A 150 35.13 7.38 -24.38
CA GLY A 150 36.26 6.57 -23.90
C GLY A 150 36.17 6.16 -22.43
N LYS A 151 35.45 6.92 -21.60
CA LYS A 151 35.36 6.67 -20.14
C LYS A 151 34.32 5.63 -19.77
N GLU A 152 33.28 5.46 -20.60
CA GLU A 152 32.21 4.49 -20.33
C GLU A 152 32.64 3.02 -20.60
N ARG A 153 33.63 2.80 -21.47
CA ARG A 153 34.20 1.46 -21.69
C ARG A 153 35.14 1.01 -20.57
N ALA A 154 35.86 1.92 -19.93
CA ALA A 154 36.76 1.58 -18.82
C ALA A 154 36.00 1.11 -17.56
N ALA A 155 34.82 1.67 -17.29
CA ALA A 155 34.00 1.26 -16.15
C ALA A 155 33.33 -0.12 -16.34
N LYS A 156 33.16 -0.57 -17.58
CA LYS A 156 32.50 -1.85 -17.90
C LYS A 156 33.44 -3.05 -17.79
N ASP A 157 34.73 -2.84 -17.99
CA ASP A 157 35.76 -3.89 -17.86
C ASP A 157 36.16 -4.14 -16.40
N GLU A 158 36.00 -3.16 -15.50
CA GLU A 158 36.30 -3.32 -14.07
C GLU A 158 35.22 -4.12 -13.32
N LEU A 159 33.96 -4.04 -13.76
CA LEU A 159 32.86 -4.83 -13.18
C LEU A 159 32.92 -6.32 -13.57
N ALA A 160 33.50 -6.65 -14.72
CA ALA A 160 33.68 -8.03 -15.18
C ALA A 160 34.75 -8.79 -14.38
N ALA A 161 35.80 -8.10 -13.93
CA ALA A 161 36.87 -8.70 -13.13
C ALA A 161 36.45 -9.01 -11.67
N ALA A 162 35.47 -8.28 -11.11
CA ALA A 162 34.96 -8.52 -9.76
C ALA A 162 34.04 -9.77 -9.67
N GLY A 163 33.47 -10.23 -10.78
CA GLY A 163 32.57 -11.39 -10.82
C GLY A 163 33.27 -12.76 -10.74
N GLU A 164 34.53 -12.85 -11.19
CA GLU A 164 35.28 -14.13 -11.22
C GLU A 164 35.94 -14.50 -9.89
N ALA A 165 36.14 -13.55 -8.98
CA ALA A 165 36.76 -13.80 -7.67
C ALA A 165 35.79 -14.44 -6.65
N ARG A 166 34.47 -14.41 -6.88
CA ARG A 166 33.46 -14.88 -5.91
C ARG A 166 33.06 -16.36 -6.07
N LYS A 167 33.58 -17.07 -7.08
CA LYS A 167 33.29 -18.50 -7.31
C LYS A 167 34.25 -19.49 -6.63
N ARG A 168 35.11 -19.02 -5.72
CA ARG A 168 36.09 -19.88 -5.03
C ARG A 168 36.10 -19.64 -3.51
N ALA A 169 34.97 -19.87 -2.86
CA ALA A 169 34.90 -20.01 -1.40
C ALA A 169 33.66 -20.81 -1.01
N GLU A 170 33.71 -22.14 -1.20
CA GLU A 170 32.86 -23.07 -0.45
C GLU A 170 33.57 -23.38 0.87
N PRO A 171 32.98 -23.10 2.04
CA PRO A 171 33.45 -23.66 3.29
C PRO A 171 32.80 -25.02 3.53
N SER A 172 33.68 -26.02 3.61
CA SER A 172 33.48 -27.37 4.15
C SER A 172 32.82 -27.34 5.53
N VAL A 173 31.65 -27.98 5.64
CA VAL A 173 30.99 -28.34 6.90
C VAL A 173 31.81 -29.39 7.64
N ALA A 174 32.50 -28.98 8.70
CA ALA A 174 33.07 -29.87 9.70
C ALA A 174 32.11 -29.93 10.89
N ALA A 175 31.83 -31.16 11.30
CA ALA A 175 31.03 -31.52 12.46
C ALA A 175 31.54 -30.83 13.74
N LEU A 176 30.61 -30.27 14.50
CA LEU A 176 30.83 -29.94 15.91
C LEU A 176 29.89 -30.81 16.74
N GLU A 177 30.55 -31.66 17.51
CA GLU A 177 30.02 -32.53 18.53
C GLU A 177 29.35 -31.75 19.67
N LEU A 178 28.43 -32.46 20.32
CA LEU A 178 27.69 -32.06 21.51
C LEU A 178 28.61 -31.68 22.67
N GLU A 179 28.30 -30.58 23.35
CA GLU A 179 28.56 -30.42 24.78
C GLU A 179 27.28 -29.95 25.48
N GLU A 180 26.73 -30.87 26.26
CA GLU A 180 25.54 -30.76 27.08
C GLU A 180 25.98 -30.31 28.47
N GLU A 181 25.80 -29.03 28.80
CA GLU A 181 26.17 -28.47 30.10
C GLU A 181 24.91 -28.29 30.98
N GLN A 182 24.73 -29.22 31.91
CA GLN A 182 23.83 -29.11 33.07
C GLN A 182 24.40 -28.11 34.09
N PRO A 183 23.56 -27.22 34.65
CA PRO A 183 23.75 -26.77 36.02
C PRO A 183 22.67 -27.27 36.99
N ALA A 184 23.16 -27.76 38.11
CA ALA A 184 22.47 -28.26 39.30
C ALA A 184 21.70 -27.16 40.08
N PRO A 185 20.79 -27.54 41.01
CA PRO A 185 19.92 -26.61 41.73
C PRO A 185 20.61 -25.99 42.96
N ALA A 186 20.31 -24.73 43.24
CA ALA A 186 20.70 -24.06 44.48
C ALA A 186 19.49 -23.77 45.36
N ASP A 187 19.58 -24.30 46.59
CA ASP A 187 18.69 -24.16 47.72
C ASP A 187 18.64 -22.73 48.32
N LEU A 188 17.46 -22.41 48.87
CA LEU A 188 17.16 -21.75 50.15
C LEU A 188 18.07 -20.61 50.65
N ALA A 189 17.50 -19.41 50.80
CA ALA A 189 17.65 -18.60 52.01
C ALA A 189 16.59 -17.48 52.10
N ALA A 190 15.76 -17.54 53.14
CA ALA A 190 15.14 -16.36 53.77
C ALA A 190 16.17 -15.68 54.70
N PRO A 191 16.07 -14.37 54.95
CA PRO A 191 15.57 -13.92 56.26
C PRO A 191 14.71 -12.63 56.16
N ALA A 192 13.61 -12.54 56.91
CA ALA A 192 13.43 -11.95 58.24
C ALA A 192 13.12 -10.44 58.23
N ASP A 193 12.04 -10.14 58.94
CA ASP A 193 11.55 -8.84 59.37
C ASP A 193 12.62 -8.00 60.08
N ASP A 194 12.56 -6.68 59.90
CA ASP A 194 12.89 -5.73 60.96
C ASP A 194 12.12 -4.41 60.78
N ASP A 195 11.84 -3.86 61.95
CA ASP A 195 10.74 -3.01 62.37
C ASP A 195 11.09 -1.51 62.32
N ASP A 196 10.09 -0.66 62.59
CA ASP A 196 10.14 0.72 63.11
C ASP A 196 11.02 1.76 62.39
N GLY A 197 10.46 2.81 61.78
CA GLY A 197 9.75 3.87 62.51
C GLY A 197 10.70 5.05 62.80
N LEU A 198 10.40 6.25 62.27
CA LEU A 198 10.50 7.56 62.93
C LEU A 198 10.42 8.74 61.92
N ALA A 199 9.35 9.50 62.08
CA ALA A 199 9.31 10.96 62.23
C ALA A 199 10.18 11.89 61.34
N GLY A 200 9.47 12.76 60.60
CA GLY A 200 9.63 14.20 60.79
C GLY A 200 10.52 14.95 59.81
N GLY A 201 9.90 15.71 58.90
CA GLY A 201 10.60 16.69 58.08
C GLY A 201 9.68 17.55 57.21
N ARG A 202 8.96 18.49 57.83
CA ARG A 202 8.39 19.66 57.11
C ARG A 202 9.56 20.57 56.71
N ILE A 203 9.75 20.79 55.41
CA ILE A 203 10.31 22.04 54.91
C ILE A 203 9.45 22.48 53.72
N ALA A 204 8.81 23.64 53.91
CA ALA A 204 8.18 24.41 52.85
C ALA A 204 9.27 25.00 51.94
N ASN A 205 9.07 24.94 50.63
CA ASN A 205 9.65 25.96 49.76
C ASN A 205 8.70 26.25 48.59
N GLU A 206 8.13 27.44 48.67
CA GLU A 206 7.33 28.08 47.63
C GLU A 206 8.29 28.61 46.56
N GLY A 207 8.13 28.13 45.33
CA GLY A 207 8.96 28.53 44.19
C GLY A 207 8.16 28.39 42.91
N ASN A 208 7.37 29.41 42.63
CA ASN A 208 6.65 29.73 41.40
C ASN A 208 7.24 29.11 40.11
N VAL A 209 6.66 27.99 39.66
CA VAL A 209 6.80 27.45 38.30
C VAL A 209 5.43 27.57 37.64
N PRO A 210 5.30 28.15 36.42
CA PRO A 210 4.02 28.21 35.74
C PRO A 210 3.48 26.79 35.54
N ALA A 211 2.25 26.56 36.01
CA ALA A 211 1.56 25.30 35.93
C ALA A 211 1.56 24.79 34.48
N LEU A 212 2.40 23.78 34.19
CA LEU A 212 2.11 22.87 33.09
C LEU A 212 0.73 22.29 33.37
N ALA A 213 -0.18 22.46 32.42
CA ALA A 213 -1.49 21.85 32.45
C ALA A 213 -1.33 20.37 32.85
N ALA A 214 -2.00 19.97 33.92
CA ALA A 214 -2.03 18.58 34.33
C ALA A 214 -2.38 17.72 33.10
N PRO A 215 -1.65 16.62 32.82
CA PRO A 215 -2.05 15.70 31.77
C PRO A 215 -3.52 15.33 32.03
N ALA A 216 -4.33 15.47 30.98
CA ALA A 216 -5.75 15.18 31.05
C ALA A 216 -5.95 13.83 31.74
N ALA A 217 -6.85 13.80 32.74
CA ALA A 217 -7.17 12.57 33.45
C ALA A 217 -7.42 11.45 32.42
N PRO A 218 -6.85 10.24 32.62
CA PRO A 218 -7.03 9.14 31.68
C PRO A 218 -8.54 8.95 31.46
N ALA A 219 -8.94 8.99 30.19
CA ALA A 219 -10.33 8.81 29.80
C ALA A 219 -10.86 7.52 30.44
N ALA A 220 -12.11 7.57 30.95
CA ALA A 220 -12.76 6.40 31.53
C ALA A 220 -12.62 5.19 30.58
N PRO A 221 -12.38 3.97 31.11
CA PRO A 221 -12.14 2.79 30.28
C PRO A 221 -13.29 2.63 29.30
N ALA A 222 -12.97 2.56 28.00
CA ALA A 222 -13.94 2.36 26.96
C ALA A 222 -14.76 1.09 27.25
N GLY A 223 -16.08 1.19 27.20
CA GLY A 223 -16.94 0.03 27.41
C GLY A 223 -16.72 -1.01 26.32
N VAL A 224 -16.72 -2.29 26.70
CA VAL A 224 -16.75 -3.41 25.74
C VAL A 224 -18.06 -3.30 24.96
N ALA A 225 -17.96 -3.04 23.67
CA ALA A 225 -19.13 -2.85 22.83
C ALA A 225 -19.50 -4.11 22.04
N ASP A 226 -20.78 -4.22 21.71
CA ASP A 226 -21.28 -5.23 20.78
C ASP A 226 -20.79 -4.91 19.35
N ALA A 227 -20.55 -5.95 18.54
CA ALA A 227 -20.14 -5.82 17.15
C ALA A 227 -21.17 -5.01 16.34
N ASP A 228 -22.47 -5.17 16.61
CA ASP A 228 -23.53 -4.43 15.93
C ASP A 228 -23.47 -2.92 16.24
N GLU A 229 -23.18 -2.55 17.49
CA GLU A 229 -22.99 -1.16 17.87
C GLU A 229 -21.73 -0.59 17.21
N ALA A 230 -20.64 -1.36 17.17
CA ALA A 230 -19.40 -0.94 16.57
C ALA A 230 -19.54 -0.72 15.05
N MET A 231 -20.28 -1.57 14.34
CA MET A 231 -20.60 -1.38 12.92
C MET A 231 -21.42 -0.11 12.70
N SER A 232 -22.42 0.13 13.56
CA SER A 232 -23.23 1.35 13.48
C SER A 232 -22.41 2.62 13.71
N ARG A 233 -21.41 2.59 14.60
CA ARG A 233 -20.53 3.75 14.85
C ARG A 233 -19.49 3.96 13.77
N LEU A 234 -18.91 2.89 13.24
CA LEU A 234 -17.96 2.97 12.12
C LEU A 234 -18.65 3.47 10.84
N GLY A 235 -19.94 3.17 10.66
CA GLY A 235 -20.69 3.48 9.45
C GLY A 235 -20.25 2.64 8.24
N ALA A 236 -19.61 1.50 8.51
CA ALA A 236 -19.14 0.51 7.55
C ALA A 236 -19.05 -0.87 8.22
N SER A 237 -18.82 -1.93 7.44
CA SER A 237 -18.52 -3.26 7.97
C SER A 237 -17.18 -3.23 8.70
N ILE A 238 -17.13 -3.81 9.91
CA ILE A 238 -15.88 -4.02 10.64
C ILE A 238 -15.09 -5.12 9.92
N LYS A 239 -13.86 -4.82 9.56
CA LYS A 239 -12.91 -5.80 9.02
C LYS A 239 -12.40 -6.68 10.15
N LEU A 240 -12.30 -7.98 9.90
CA LEU A 240 -11.82 -8.95 10.90
C LEU A 240 -10.63 -9.73 10.34
N ILE A 241 -9.80 -10.23 11.25
CA ILE A 241 -8.63 -11.05 10.88
C ILE A 241 -9.07 -12.51 10.80
N ALA A 242 -9.00 -13.09 9.61
CA ALA A 242 -9.38 -14.48 9.36
C ALA A 242 -8.61 -15.44 10.28
N GLY A 243 -9.33 -16.37 10.91
CA GLY A 243 -8.74 -17.35 11.84
C GLY A 243 -8.46 -16.81 13.25
N ARG A 244 -8.71 -15.55 13.54
CA ARG A 244 -8.57 -14.96 14.89
C ARG A 244 -9.94 -14.55 15.44
N ARG A 245 -10.13 -14.72 16.74
CA ARG A 245 -11.34 -14.28 17.45
C ARG A 245 -11.03 -12.98 18.19
N PRO A 246 -11.86 -11.93 18.07
CA PRO A 246 -11.66 -10.71 18.83
C PRO A 246 -11.91 -10.98 20.32
N VAL A 247 -11.01 -10.49 21.17
CA VAL A 247 -11.13 -10.56 22.63
C VAL A 247 -12.11 -9.49 23.11
N ARG A 248 -11.99 -8.27 22.57
CA ARG A 248 -12.86 -7.14 22.87
C ARG A 248 -12.90 -6.15 21.71
N ILE A 249 -14.00 -5.39 21.66
CA ILE A 249 -14.18 -4.29 20.72
C ILE A 249 -14.37 -3.02 21.54
N GLU A 250 -13.50 -2.05 21.31
CA GLU A 250 -13.53 -0.74 21.96
C GLU A 250 -13.94 0.33 20.94
N GLN A 251 -14.62 1.37 21.42
CA GLN A 251 -15.10 2.46 20.58
C GLN A 251 -14.66 3.79 21.16
N GLU A 252 -14.04 4.60 20.31
CA GLU A 252 -13.59 5.94 20.64
C GLU A 252 -14.14 6.96 19.63
N PRO A 253 -14.24 8.24 20.01
CA PRO A 253 -14.42 9.31 19.04
C PRO A 253 -13.32 9.23 17.99
N ALA A 254 -13.65 9.44 16.71
CA ALA A 254 -12.62 9.42 15.69
C ALA A 254 -11.55 10.49 15.94
N PRO A 255 -10.26 10.14 15.75
CA PRO A 255 -9.19 11.10 15.88
C PRO A 255 -9.35 12.19 14.81
N THR A 256 -8.97 13.41 15.16
CA THR A 256 -8.85 14.48 14.17
C THR A 256 -7.63 14.17 13.29
N LEU A 257 -7.88 13.77 12.04
CA LEU A 257 -6.84 13.54 11.04
C LEU A 257 -6.67 14.80 10.18
N GLU A 258 -5.44 15.27 10.02
CA GLU A 258 -5.20 16.46 9.17
C GLU A 258 -5.45 16.10 7.70
N GLY A 259 -6.28 16.90 7.02
CA GLY A 259 -6.59 16.72 5.60
C GLY A 259 -7.62 15.62 5.28
N VAL A 260 -8.15 14.93 6.29
CA VAL A 260 -9.10 13.83 6.10
C VAL A 260 -10.27 13.98 7.07
N THR A 261 -11.50 13.92 6.56
CA THR A 261 -12.70 13.97 7.40
C THR A 261 -13.08 12.55 7.81
N ALA A 262 -12.95 12.22 9.10
CA ALA A 262 -13.51 10.98 9.63
C ALA A 262 -15.05 11.06 9.62
N THR A 263 -15.70 10.07 9.02
CA THR A 263 -17.18 10.04 8.86
C THR A 263 -17.87 9.13 9.88
N GLY A 264 -17.10 8.33 10.63
CA GLY A 264 -17.56 7.45 11.71
C GLY A 264 -16.72 7.60 12.97
N GLY A 265 -17.00 6.77 13.98
CA GLY A 265 -16.14 6.62 15.17
C GLY A 265 -14.90 5.76 14.89
N LEU A 266 -13.92 5.84 15.78
CA LEU A 266 -12.79 4.91 15.81
C LEU A 266 -13.23 3.60 16.48
N VAL A 267 -13.06 2.50 15.76
CA VAL A 267 -13.30 1.15 16.31
C VAL A 267 -11.96 0.47 16.47
N ARG A 268 -11.66 -0.01 17.69
CA ARG A 268 -10.49 -0.84 17.96
C ARG A 268 -10.95 -2.26 18.23
N VAL A 269 -10.44 -3.20 17.44
CA VAL A 269 -10.66 -4.63 17.65
C VAL A 269 -9.39 -5.22 18.23
N VAL A 270 -9.46 -5.68 19.48
CA VAL A 270 -8.32 -6.27 20.18
C VAL A 270 -8.33 -7.77 19.97
N TYR A 271 -7.21 -8.29 19.54
CA TYR A 271 -6.94 -9.71 19.37
C TYR A 271 -5.86 -10.15 20.34
N GLN A 272 -5.83 -11.44 20.62
CA GLN A 272 -4.78 -12.10 21.37
C GLN A 272 -4.27 -13.28 20.55
N ASP A 273 -2.96 -13.45 20.49
CA ASP A 273 -2.33 -14.57 19.80
C ASP A 273 -2.17 -15.79 20.73
N GLU A 274 -1.44 -16.80 20.26
CA GLU A 274 -1.22 -18.06 21.00
C GLU A 274 -0.21 -17.91 22.15
N GLU A 275 0.56 -16.82 22.16
CA GLU A 275 1.50 -16.48 23.23
C GLU A 275 0.88 -15.47 24.22
N ASP A 276 -0.45 -15.33 24.20
CA ASP A 276 -1.21 -14.37 24.99
C ASP A 276 -0.84 -12.90 24.72
N ARG A 277 -0.17 -12.59 23.61
CA ARG A 277 0.21 -11.23 23.24
C ARG A 277 -0.98 -10.51 22.61
N GLU A 278 -1.28 -9.31 23.09
CA GLU A 278 -2.34 -8.48 22.53
C GLU A 278 -1.84 -7.71 21.29
N PHE A 279 -2.69 -7.61 20.28
CA PHE A 279 -2.50 -6.72 19.14
C PHE A 279 -3.84 -6.13 18.72
N VAL A 280 -3.81 -4.95 18.10
CA VAL A 280 -5.00 -4.12 17.89
C VAL A 280 -5.16 -3.80 16.41
N LEU A 281 -6.38 -3.97 15.90
CA LEU A 281 -6.81 -3.47 14.60
C LEU A 281 -7.70 -2.24 14.81
N GLU A 282 -7.16 -1.05 14.53
CA GLU A 282 -7.89 0.21 14.50
C GLU A 282 -8.53 0.42 13.14
N GLN A 283 -9.78 0.90 13.12
CA GLN A 283 -10.55 1.13 11.92
C GLN A 283 -11.27 2.47 12.02
N VAL A 284 -11.10 3.32 11.01
CA VAL A 284 -11.76 4.62 10.92
C VAL A 284 -12.26 4.81 9.49
N LYS A 285 -13.55 5.06 9.31
CA LYS A 285 -14.09 5.42 8.00
C LYS A 285 -13.71 6.84 7.65
N VAL A 286 -13.01 7.03 6.55
CA VAL A 286 -12.52 8.34 6.11
C VAL A 286 -13.17 8.78 4.80
N SER A 287 -13.49 10.06 4.68
CA SER A 287 -13.84 10.71 3.42
C SER A 287 -12.75 11.67 3.02
N PHE A 288 -12.29 11.53 1.78
CA PHE A 288 -11.47 12.53 1.11
C PHE A 288 -12.41 13.50 0.43
N ASP A 289 -12.95 14.46 1.19
CA ASP A 289 -13.76 15.53 0.62
C ASP A 289 -12.86 16.43 -0.26
N ASN A 290 -12.66 16.03 -1.51
CA ASN A 290 -12.04 16.88 -2.53
C ASN A 290 -12.92 18.11 -2.84
N ASP A 291 -14.23 18.02 -2.57
CA ASP A 291 -15.19 19.07 -2.91
C ASP A 291 -15.05 20.32 -2.02
N ALA A 292 -14.60 20.19 -0.76
CA ALA A 292 -14.38 21.34 0.11
C ALA A 292 -13.17 22.20 -0.34
N ALA A 293 -12.25 21.62 -1.11
CA ALA A 293 -11.13 22.33 -1.71
C ALA A 293 -11.54 23.05 -3.01
N ASP A 294 -12.48 22.49 -3.78
CA ASP A 294 -12.95 23.12 -5.03
C ASP A 294 -13.83 24.36 -4.75
N ASP A 295 -14.59 24.38 -3.66
CA ASP A 295 -15.38 25.57 -3.28
C ASP A 295 -14.48 26.74 -2.81
N LYS A 296 -13.24 26.46 -2.37
CA LYS A 296 -12.21 27.47 -2.07
C LYS A 296 -11.32 27.81 -3.27
N ARG A 297 -11.12 26.91 -4.25
CA ARG A 297 -10.40 27.21 -5.51
C ARG A 297 -11.08 28.29 -6.34
N ASN A 298 -12.40 28.49 -6.19
CA ASN A 298 -13.12 29.59 -6.82
C ASN A 298 -12.90 30.96 -6.15
N ARG A 299 -12.12 31.05 -5.06
CA ARG A 299 -11.59 32.33 -4.57
C ARG A 299 -10.15 32.50 -5.06
N ALA A 300 -9.99 33.38 -6.04
CA ALA A 300 -8.70 33.81 -6.57
C ALA A 300 -7.78 34.35 -5.46
N ALA A 301 -6.91 33.49 -4.92
CA ALA A 301 -5.81 33.89 -4.05
C ALA A 301 -4.61 32.96 -4.28
N GLU A 302 -3.57 33.54 -4.89
CA GLU A 302 -2.15 33.13 -4.96
C GLU A 302 -1.83 31.61 -4.97
N PRO A 303 -1.73 30.98 -6.16
CA PRO A 303 -1.28 29.58 -6.28
C PRO A 303 0.12 29.31 -5.71
N GLN A 304 0.98 30.33 -5.58
CA GLN A 304 2.33 30.19 -5.03
C GLN A 304 2.37 30.07 -3.49
N LYS A 305 1.43 30.67 -2.75
CA LYS A 305 1.30 30.45 -1.29
C LYS A 305 0.67 29.10 -0.97
N ALA A 306 -0.23 28.61 -1.82
CA ALA A 306 -0.80 27.28 -1.69
C ALA A 306 0.28 26.20 -1.89
N ALA A 307 1.18 26.36 -2.87
CA ALA A 307 2.29 25.42 -3.07
C ALA A 307 3.31 25.42 -1.91
N ALA A 308 3.63 26.59 -1.33
CA ALA A 308 4.53 26.70 -0.17
C ALA A 308 3.89 26.20 1.13
N ALA A 309 2.60 26.47 1.37
CA ALA A 309 1.85 25.93 2.51
C ALA A 309 1.54 24.42 2.39
N PHE A 310 1.80 23.82 1.22
CA PHE A 310 1.75 22.38 0.97
C PHE A 310 3.10 21.68 1.21
N ALA A 311 4.23 22.40 1.12
CA ALA A 311 5.57 21.85 1.28
C ALA A 311 6.03 21.76 2.76
N GLU A 312 5.49 22.58 3.66
CA GLU A 312 5.83 22.53 5.10
C GLU A 312 4.96 21.57 5.92
N ARG A 313 3.98 20.89 5.31
CA ARG A 313 3.05 19.96 5.96
C ARG A 313 3.46 18.48 5.85
N GLU A 314 4.76 18.22 5.76
CA GLU A 314 5.34 16.89 5.69
C GLU A 314 5.40 16.24 7.09
N THR A 315 4.32 15.61 7.55
CA THR A 315 4.47 14.44 8.47
C THR A 315 3.27 13.50 8.52
N PHE A 316 2.07 13.91 8.08
CA PHE A 316 0.92 13.01 7.96
C PHE A 316 0.52 12.80 6.49
N LEU A 317 1.39 12.04 5.82
CA LEU A 317 1.21 11.13 4.69
C LEU A 317 0.06 11.40 3.69
N ARG A 318 0.48 11.63 2.45
CA ARG A 318 -0.30 11.32 1.24
C ARG A 318 -0.45 9.81 1.09
N ILE A 319 -1.22 9.16 1.95
CA ILE A 319 -1.60 7.75 1.72
C ILE A 319 -2.65 7.78 0.62
N THR A 320 -2.30 7.34 -0.58
CA THR A 320 -3.28 7.05 -1.62
C THR A 320 -3.90 5.67 -1.39
N PRO A 321 -5.09 5.37 -1.93
CA PRO A 321 -5.63 4.01 -1.85
C PRO A 321 -4.59 2.98 -2.31
N ASN A 322 -4.41 1.91 -1.53
CA ASN A 322 -3.37 0.88 -1.67
C ASN A 322 -1.95 1.24 -1.18
N ASP A 323 -1.69 2.46 -0.72
CA ASP A 323 -0.43 2.75 -0.03
C ASP A 323 -0.42 2.13 1.36
N THR A 324 0.68 1.45 1.69
CA THR A 324 0.94 0.91 3.03
C THR A 324 2.09 1.69 3.66
N VAL A 325 1.86 2.22 4.85
CA VAL A 325 2.87 2.96 5.61
C VAL A 325 3.19 2.22 6.89
N ILE A 326 4.46 1.89 7.05
CA ILE A 326 4.99 1.25 8.26
C ILE A 326 5.67 2.33 9.08
N SER A 327 5.28 2.45 10.34
CA SER A 327 5.89 3.36 11.31
C SER A 327 6.25 2.59 12.57
N ALA A 328 7.49 2.73 13.03
CA ALA A 328 7.86 2.32 14.38
C ALA A 328 7.28 3.34 15.37
N GLU A 329 6.54 2.87 16.37
CA GLU A 329 6.09 3.68 17.50
C GLU A 329 7.10 3.54 18.65
N THR A 330 7.03 4.44 19.63
CA THR A 330 7.81 4.30 20.87
C THR A 330 7.45 2.99 21.56
N ASP A 331 8.40 2.40 22.29
CA ASP A 331 8.20 1.17 23.08
C ASP A 331 8.06 -0.13 22.27
N SER A 332 8.92 -0.34 21.27
CA SER A 332 9.02 -1.60 20.47
C SER A 332 7.74 -2.02 19.75
N THR A 333 6.76 -1.11 19.66
CA THR A 333 5.49 -1.39 18.99
C THR A 333 5.60 -0.94 17.55
N VAL A 334 5.23 -1.81 16.62
CA VAL A 334 5.17 -1.53 15.19
C VAL A 334 3.72 -1.20 14.84
N ARG A 335 3.53 -0.15 14.05
CA ARG A 335 2.22 0.25 13.53
C ARG A 335 2.25 0.25 12.00
N ILE A 336 1.40 -0.54 11.38
CA ILE A 336 1.18 -0.57 9.93
C ILE A 336 -0.16 0.11 9.62
N ARG A 337 -0.16 1.13 8.76
CA ARG A 337 -1.37 1.85 8.33
C ARG A 337 -1.59 1.69 6.83
N TRP A 338 -2.83 1.49 6.41
CA TRP A 338 -3.22 1.48 5.00
C TRP A 338 -4.68 1.91 4.85
N ILE A 339 -5.08 2.24 3.62
CA ILE A 339 -6.47 2.54 3.27
C ILE A 339 -6.97 1.44 2.35
N ASP A 340 -8.10 0.82 2.70
CA ASP A 340 -8.73 -0.20 1.87
C ASP A 340 -9.56 0.41 0.72
N ALA A 341 -10.10 -0.45 -0.14
CA ALA A 341 -10.94 -0.05 -1.27
C ALA A 341 -12.27 0.60 -0.85
N ASP A 342 -12.72 0.36 0.39
CA ASP A 342 -13.96 0.90 0.96
C ASP A 342 -13.76 2.30 1.59
N GLY A 343 -12.53 2.82 1.59
CA GLY A 343 -12.16 4.09 2.21
C GLY A 343 -12.09 4.00 3.74
N ILE A 344 -11.77 2.82 4.27
CA ILE A 344 -11.50 2.62 5.69
C ILE A 344 -10.00 2.72 5.90
N LEU A 345 -9.59 3.67 6.76
CA LEU A 345 -8.23 3.73 7.26
C LEU A 345 -8.08 2.64 8.32
N LEU A 346 -7.21 1.69 8.04
CA LEU A 346 -6.88 0.58 8.91
C LEU A 346 -5.50 0.80 9.51
N ALA A 347 -5.36 0.52 10.81
CA ALA A 347 -4.06 0.48 11.47
C ALA A 347 -3.92 -0.80 12.29
N LEU A 348 -2.87 -1.57 12.03
CA LEU A 348 -2.52 -2.74 12.83
C LEU A 348 -1.36 -2.39 13.75
N ILE A 349 -1.53 -2.63 15.04
CA ILE A 349 -0.59 -2.26 16.11
C ILE A 349 -0.22 -3.53 16.87
N GLY A 350 1.08 -3.82 16.98
CA GLY A 350 1.59 -4.98 17.72
C GLY A 350 3.10 -4.94 17.91
N VAL A 351 3.68 -6.00 18.46
CA VAL A 351 5.07 -6.01 18.93
C VAL A 351 6.08 -6.38 17.83
N ASP A 352 5.66 -7.09 16.79
CA ASP A 352 6.56 -7.66 15.78
C ASP A 352 6.12 -7.34 14.35
N GLU A 353 7.03 -6.82 13.52
CA GLU A 353 6.70 -6.39 12.14
C GLU A 353 6.33 -7.58 11.23
N GLU A 354 7.04 -8.69 11.35
CA GLU A 354 6.82 -9.87 10.50
C GLU A 354 5.44 -10.47 10.78
N PHE A 355 5.08 -10.59 12.06
CA PHE A 355 3.75 -10.96 12.51
C PHE A 355 2.66 -10.02 11.97
N LEU A 356 2.88 -8.71 12.03
CA LEU A 356 1.89 -7.75 11.53
C LEU A 356 1.70 -7.85 10.01
N ARG A 357 2.77 -8.09 9.25
CA ARG A 357 2.68 -8.33 7.80
C ARG A 357 1.92 -9.62 7.48
N GLU A 358 2.13 -10.69 8.24
CA GLU A 358 1.36 -11.93 8.12
C GLU A 358 -0.14 -11.68 8.39
N MET A 359 -0.45 -10.94 9.45
CA MET A 359 -1.84 -10.63 9.82
C MET A 359 -2.53 -9.74 8.79
N MET A 360 -1.81 -8.81 8.15
CA MET A 360 -2.36 -7.95 7.11
C MET A 360 -2.93 -8.75 5.94
N GLY A 361 -2.27 -9.84 5.52
CA GLY A 361 -2.76 -10.75 4.47
C GLY A 361 -4.01 -11.56 4.85
N ARG A 362 -4.43 -11.52 6.13
CA ARG A 362 -5.59 -12.26 6.65
C ARG A 362 -6.81 -11.38 6.91
N ILE A 363 -6.71 -10.06 6.73
CA ILE A 363 -7.82 -9.14 6.97
C ILE A 363 -8.83 -9.26 5.83
N ARG A 364 -10.12 -9.44 6.17
CA ARG A 364 -11.24 -9.56 5.23
C ARG A 364 -12.34 -8.54 5.54
#